data_AF-A0A968AF96-F1
#
_entry.id   AF-A0A968AF96-F1
#
_cell.length_a   1.000
_cell.length_b   1.000
_cell.length_c   1.000
_cell.angle_alpha   90.00
_cell.angle_beta   90.00
_cell.angle_gamma   90.00
#
_symmetry.space_group_name_H-M   'P 1'
#
loop_
_entity.id
_entity.type
_entity.pdbx_description
1 polymer ?
#
loop_
_entity_poly.entity_id
_entity_poly.type
_entity_poly.pdbx_seq_one_letter_code
_entity_poly.pdbx_strand_id
1 'polypeptide(L)'
;MLVAVVLPAGADIDVSILRAATPEAPVRPAGTSAAASAALEKPGAAAADSTEQWYRRASDLDRPGASRAELEKAAYWYRAAAQQGHSDAQTNLAAMYAEGRGVAFDALEAARLYRRAAEAGNARAQYSLALMYHLGQGVEKDFAGAIRWYERAARQGDANAMNNMAFMYGIGEGVEQSNVEAYAWFALAASRGNADAAQNRDVAAQELTPEERRQARERFTQLEQQLGL
;
A
#
# COMPACT_ATOMS: atom_id res chain seq x y z
N MET A 1 7.40 9.73 35.09
CA MET A 1 8.66 9.25 34.50
C MET A 1 8.29 8.75 33.12
N LEU A 2 8.54 9.55 32.08
CA LEU A 2 8.26 9.16 30.69
C LEU A 2 9.32 8.13 30.31
N VAL A 3 8.93 6.86 30.24
CA VAL A 3 9.78 5.79 29.71
C VAL A 3 9.71 5.94 28.19
N ALA A 4 10.81 6.43 27.61
CA ALA A 4 10.97 6.55 26.18
C ALA A 4 10.94 5.16 25.57
N VAL A 5 10.00 4.91 24.66
CA VAL A 5 9.99 3.72 23.81
C VAL A 5 11.26 3.77 22.97
N VAL A 6 12.26 2.96 23.35
CA VAL A 6 13.44 2.73 22.51
C VAL A 6 13.01 1.68 21.48
N LEU A 7 12.45 2.13 20.36
CA LEU A 7 12.23 1.26 19.21
C LEU A 7 13.60 0.80 18.67
N PRO A 8 13.79 -0.49 18.35
CA PRO A 8 14.99 -0.94 17.68
C PRO A 8 15.12 -0.23 16.32
N ALA A 9 16.31 0.28 16.03
CA ALA A 9 16.65 0.82 14.72
C ALA A 9 16.41 -0.29 13.67
N GLY A 10 15.38 -0.13 12.84
CA GLY A 10 14.98 -1.11 11.82
C GLY A 10 13.48 -1.44 11.75
N ALA A 11 12.63 -0.91 12.63
CA ALA A 11 11.16 -0.98 12.49
C ALA A 11 10.65 -0.03 11.39
N ASP A 12 11.20 -0.14 10.19
CA ASP A 12 10.75 0.60 9.01
C ASP A 12 9.37 0.06 8.62
N ILE A 13 8.39 0.96 8.45
CA ILE A 13 7.23 0.67 7.61
C ILE A 13 7.78 0.16 6.28
N ASP A 14 7.29 -0.98 5.77
CA ASP A 14 7.76 -1.51 4.49
C ASP A 14 7.40 -0.55 3.35
N VAL A 15 8.27 0.44 3.17
CA VAL A 15 8.21 1.45 2.12
C VAL A 15 8.90 0.92 0.87
N SER A 16 9.30 -0.35 0.76
CA SER A 16 9.95 -0.88 -0.45
C SER A 16 9.07 -0.68 -1.70
N ILE A 17 7.75 -0.67 -1.55
CA ILE A 17 6.77 -0.30 -2.59
C ILE A 17 6.75 1.20 -2.96
N LEU A 18 7.43 2.06 -2.18
CA LEU A 18 7.47 3.52 -2.35
C LEU A 18 8.90 4.10 -2.27
N ARG A 19 9.94 3.26 -2.17
CA ARG A 19 11.32 3.66 -1.77
C ARG A 19 12.15 4.29 -2.90
N ALA A 20 11.51 5.05 -3.78
CA ALA A 20 12.17 5.82 -4.81
C ALA A 20 11.80 7.32 -4.72
N ALA A 21 12.00 7.96 -3.56
CA ALA A 21 12.09 9.43 -3.48
C ALA A 21 12.60 9.90 -2.10
N THR A 22 13.92 10.06 -1.94
CA THR A 22 14.42 11.13 -1.07
C THR A 22 14.27 12.45 -1.83
N PRO A 23 13.70 13.52 -1.24
CA PRO A 23 13.54 14.79 -1.95
C PRO A 23 14.87 15.54 -1.96
N GLU A 24 15.64 15.44 -3.04
CA GLU A 24 16.71 16.40 -3.34
C GLU A 24 16.37 17.21 -4.61
N ALA A 25 16.25 18.51 -4.41
CA ALA A 25 16.29 19.63 -5.36
C ALA A 25 15.17 19.76 -6.43
N PRO A 26 14.78 21.01 -6.77
CA PRO A 26 13.73 21.27 -7.75
C PRO A 26 14.19 20.88 -9.16
N VAL A 27 13.57 19.84 -9.72
CA VAL A 27 13.77 19.47 -11.13
C VAL A 27 13.05 20.49 -12.01
N ARG A 28 13.83 21.21 -12.82
CA ARG A 28 13.34 22.12 -13.88
C ARG A 28 12.38 21.37 -14.82
N PRO A 29 11.38 22.02 -15.42
CA PRO A 29 10.47 21.34 -16.35
C PRO A 29 11.26 20.91 -17.59
N ALA A 30 11.61 19.62 -17.64
CA ALA A 30 12.18 19.00 -18.83
C ALA A 30 11.04 18.67 -19.79
N GLY A 31 11.21 19.14 -21.03
CA GLY A 31 10.22 19.19 -22.07
C GLY A 31 9.50 17.88 -22.36
N THR A 32 8.31 18.06 -22.94
CA THR A 32 7.55 17.03 -23.64
C THR A 32 8.46 16.15 -24.50
N SER A 33 8.76 14.94 -24.04
CA SER A 33 9.34 13.91 -24.89
C SER A 33 8.20 13.24 -25.67
N ALA A 34 7.86 13.87 -26.79
CA ALA A 34 7.11 13.25 -27.87
C ALA A 34 8.08 12.37 -28.69
N ALA A 35 8.38 11.15 -28.23
CA ALA A 35 9.06 10.14 -29.05
C ALA A 35 9.08 8.73 -28.41
N ALA A 36 7.91 8.10 -28.28
CA ALA A 36 7.80 6.62 -28.20
C ALA A 36 6.38 6.13 -28.56
N SER A 37 5.70 6.79 -29.52
CA SER A 37 4.46 6.24 -30.09
C SER A 37 4.78 5.47 -31.38
N ALA A 38 5.53 4.38 -31.25
CA ALA A 38 5.38 3.29 -32.22
C ALA A 38 3.91 2.88 -32.16
N ALA A 39 3.20 2.94 -33.29
CA ALA A 39 1.75 2.82 -33.39
C ALA A 39 1.19 1.68 -32.52
N LEU A 40 0.81 2.02 -31.29
CA LEU A 40 0.08 1.12 -30.42
C LEU A 40 -1.29 0.96 -31.10
N GLU A 41 -1.61 -0.26 -31.49
CA GLU A 41 -2.94 -0.58 -32.01
C GLU A 41 -3.96 0.00 -31.04
N LYS A 42 -4.78 0.94 -31.53
CA LYS A 42 -5.82 1.55 -30.72
C LYS A 42 -6.67 0.41 -30.16
N PRO A 43 -7.04 0.43 -28.88
CA PRO A 43 -7.86 -0.64 -28.32
C PRO A 43 -9.17 -0.63 -29.11
N GLY A 44 -9.45 -1.71 -29.84
CA GLY A 44 -10.62 -1.79 -30.72
C GLY A 44 -11.89 -1.62 -29.91
N ALA A 45 -12.80 -0.75 -30.37
CA ALA A 45 -14.04 -0.36 -29.70
C ALA A 45 -15.13 -1.47 -29.64
N ALA A 46 -14.76 -2.75 -29.79
CA ALA A 46 -15.71 -3.85 -29.87
C ALA A 46 -15.65 -4.73 -28.61
N ALA A 47 -16.73 -4.64 -27.82
CA ALA A 47 -17.23 -5.59 -26.81
C ALA A 47 -16.41 -5.81 -25.52
N ALA A 48 -17.14 -6.13 -24.45
CA ALA A 48 -16.68 -6.39 -23.09
C ALA A 48 -15.61 -7.49 -22.94
N ASP A 49 -15.27 -8.19 -24.02
CA ASP A 49 -14.12 -9.12 -24.12
C ASP A 49 -12.76 -8.41 -24.00
N SER A 50 -12.73 -7.08 -23.95
CA SER A 50 -11.52 -6.29 -24.13
C SER A 50 -10.72 -5.97 -22.85
N THR A 51 -11.39 -5.79 -21.70
CA THR A 51 -10.75 -5.22 -20.51
C THR A 51 -9.78 -6.19 -19.84
N GLU A 52 -10.20 -7.44 -19.62
CA GLU A 52 -9.38 -8.51 -19.05
C GLU A 52 -8.20 -8.87 -19.98
N GLN A 53 -8.42 -8.86 -21.30
CA GLN A 53 -7.35 -9.12 -22.27
C GLN A 53 -6.28 -8.02 -22.24
N TRP A 54 -6.69 -6.75 -22.12
CA TRP A 54 -5.75 -5.65 -21.94
C TRP A 54 -4.98 -5.78 -20.63
N TYR A 55 -5.65 -6.12 -19.53
CA TYR A 55 -4.99 -6.38 -18.26
C TYR A 55 -3.94 -7.50 -18.37
N ARG A 56 -4.31 -8.66 -18.90
CA ARG A 56 -3.38 -9.79 -19.11
C ARG A 56 -2.18 -9.39 -19.95
N ARG A 57 -2.41 -8.70 -21.08
CA ARG A 57 -1.33 -8.23 -21.95
C ARG A 57 -0.41 -7.24 -21.24
N ALA A 58 -0.96 -6.37 -20.39
CA ALA A 58 -0.17 -5.46 -19.58
C ALA A 58 0.69 -6.23 -18.56
N SER A 59 0.11 -7.22 -17.87
CA SER A 59 0.82 -8.05 -16.89
C SER A 59 1.90 -8.92 -17.51
N ASP A 60 1.69 -9.47 -18.70
CA ASP A 60 2.73 -10.22 -19.43
C ASP A 60 3.94 -9.34 -19.77
N LEU A 61 3.71 -8.05 -20.02
CA LEU A 61 4.76 -7.06 -20.29
C LEU A 61 5.43 -6.55 -19.01
N ASP A 62 4.71 -6.41 -17.90
CA ASP A 62 5.24 -5.98 -16.58
C ASP A 62 5.83 -7.15 -15.78
N ARG A 63 6.71 -7.91 -16.44
CA ARG A 63 7.45 -9.03 -15.84
C ARG A 63 8.82 -8.59 -15.32
N PRO A 64 9.45 -9.32 -14.38
CA PRO A 64 10.81 -9.05 -13.95
C PRO A 64 11.78 -8.96 -15.14
N GLY A 65 12.61 -7.92 -15.17
CA GLY A 65 13.57 -7.67 -16.24
C GLY A 65 12.95 -7.08 -17.53
N ALA A 66 11.70 -6.63 -17.52
CA ALA A 66 11.10 -5.93 -18.64
C ALA A 66 11.89 -4.66 -19.02
N SER A 67 12.07 -4.46 -20.32
CA SER A 67 12.68 -3.26 -20.87
C SER A 67 11.79 -2.04 -20.66
N ARG A 68 12.38 -0.83 -20.72
CA ARG A 68 11.62 0.42 -20.66
C ARG A 68 10.47 0.47 -21.68
N ALA A 69 10.72 0.01 -22.91
CA ALA A 69 9.70 -0.02 -23.96
C ALA A 69 8.57 -1.01 -23.68
N GLU A 70 8.85 -2.15 -23.02
CA GLU A 70 7.81 -3.07 -22.55
C GLU A 70 6.99 -2.45 -21.42
N LEU A 71 7.63 -1.76 -20.47
CA LEU A 71 6.94 -1.08 -19.37
C LEU A 71 6.05 0.08 -19.89
N GLU A 72 6.51 0.85 -20.87
CA GLU A 72 5.69 1.88 -21.52
C GLU A 72 4.44 1.28 -22.18
N LYS A 73 4.57 0.09 -22.80
CA LYS A 73 3.45 -0.67 -23.36
C LYS A 73 2.55 -1.26 -22.28
N ALA A 74 3.10 -1.75 -21.18
CA ALA A 74 2.33 -2.26 -20.05
C ALA A 74 1.44 -1.15 -19.46
N ALA A 75 2.02 0.03 -19.21
CA ALA A 75 1.28 1.20 -18.73
C ALA A 75 0.14 1.61 -19.68
N TYR A 76 0.38 1.53 -20.99
CA TYR A 76 -0.67 1.79 -21.98
C TYR A 76 -1.86 0.84 -21.85
N TRP A 77 -1.61 -0.47 -21.76
CA TRP A 77 -2.66 -1.48 -21.65
C TRP A 77 -3.35 -1.46 -20.28
N TYR A 78 -2.59 -1.27 -19.19
CA TYR A 78 -3.18 -1.05 -17.87
C TYR A 78 -4.08 0.20 -17.87
N ARG A 79 -3.69 1.29 -18.53
CA ARG A 79 -4.54 2.49 -18.66
C ARG A 79 -5.84 2.20 -19.38
N ALA A 80 -5.79 1.44 -20.49
CA ALA A 80 -6.99 1.04 -21.21
C ALA A 80 -7.94 0.23 -20.31
N ALA A 81 -7.43 -0.76 -19.57
CA ALA A 81 -8.23 -1.57 -18.65
C ALA A 81 -8.74 -0.76 -17.43
N ALA A 82 -7.90 0.10 -16.86
CA ALA A 82 -8.22 0.93 -15.71
C ALA A 82 -9.35 1.94 -16.01
N GLN A 83 -9.40 2.46 -17.25
CA GLN A 83 -10.47 3.34 -17.72
C GLN A 83 -11.83 2.63 -17.80
N GLN A 84 -11.85 1.31 -17.99
CA GLN A 84 -13.06 0.48 -17.95
C GLN A 84 -13.40 -0.02 -16.53
N GLY A 85 -12.68 0.45 -15.51
CA GLY A 85 -12.98 0.11 -14.12
C GLY A 85 -12.29 -1.15 -13.58
N HIS A 86 -11.34 -1.75 -14.32
CA HIS A 86 -10.60 -2.92 -13.82
C HIS A 86 -9.72 -2.52 -12.63
N SER A 87 -10.04 -3.04 -11.44
CA SER A 87 -9.40 -2.64 -10.18
C SER A 87 -7.92 -3.01 -10.13
N ASP A 88 -7.52 -4.23 -10.55
CA ASP A 88 -6.09 -4.60 -10.57
C ASP A 88 -5.27 -3.77 -11.57
N ALA A 89 -5.85 -3.43 -12.73
CA ALA A 89 -5.19 -2.54 -13.68
C ALA A 89 -5.03 -1.12 -13.11
N GLN A 90 -6.01 -0.62 -12.35
CA GLN A 90 -5.90 0.65 -11.63
C GLN A 90 -4.77 0.58 -10.57
N THR A 91 -4.72 -0.50 -9.79
CA THR A 91 -3.67 -0.74 -8.78
C THR A 91 -2.28 -0.81 -9.41
N ASN A 92 -2.10 -1.57 -10.48
CA ASN A 92 -0.79 -1.74 -11.12
C ASN A 92 -0.35 -0.45 -11.83
N LEU A 93 -1.27 0.24 -12.51
CA LEU A 93 -0.95 1.54 -13.10
C LEU A 93 -0.60 2.58 -12.04
N ALA A 94 -1.28 2.57 -10.88
CA ALA A 94 -0.95 3.45 -9.77
C ALA A 94 0.47 3.18 -9.24
N ALA A 95 0.85 1.91 -9.10
CA ALA A 95 2.21 1.52 -8.72
C ALA A 95 3.25 2.03 -9.73
N MET A 96 2.98 1.89 -11.03
CA MET A 96 3.85 2.41 -12.09
C MET A 96 4.06 3.92 -11.98
N TYR A 97 3.00 4.69 -11.67
CA TYR A 97 3.11 6.12 -11.41
C TYR A 97 3.85 6.45 -10.10
N ALA A 98 3.65 5.67 -9.04
CA ALA A 98 4.33 5.84 -7.76
C ALA A 98 5.83 5.52 -7.83
N GLU A 99 6.24 4.68 -8.78
CA GLU A 99 7.64 4.25 -8.95
C GLU A 99 8.33 4.92 -10.16
N GLY A 100 7.57 5.60 -11.03
CA GLY A 100 8.09 6.12 -12.30
C GLY A 100 8.53 5.01 -13.29
N ARG A 101 7.92 3.82 -13.22
CA ARG A 101 8.21 2.70 -14.13
C ARG A 101 7.30 2.72 -15.34
N GLY A 102 7.85 2.86 -16.54
CA GLY A 102 7.07 2.90 -17.79
C GLY A 102 6.21 4.16 -17.99
N VAL A 103 6.11 5.01 -16.97
CA VAL A 103 5.49 6.34 -16.98
C VAL A 103 6.35 7.29 -16.15
N ALA A 104 6.22 8.60 -16.37
CA ALA A 104 6.84 9.57 -15.47
C ALA A 104 6.22 9.44 -14.06
N PHE A 105 7.04 9.58 -13.03
CA PHE A 105 6.58 9.59 -11.63
C PHE A 105 5.50 10.66 -11.43
N ASP A 106 4.39 10.26 -10.84
CA ASP A 106 3.27 11.15 -10.51
C ASP A 106 2.50 10.61 -9.30
N ALA A 107 2.85 11.09 -8.11
CA ALA A 107 2.20 10.67 -6.88
C ALA A 107 0.71 11.05 -6.81
N LEU A 108 0.30 12.16 -7.44
CA LEU A 108 -1.10 12.60 -7.43
C LEU A 108 -1.96 11.64 -8.26
N GLU A 109 -1.48 11.27 -9.45
CA GLU A 109 -2.17 10.32 -10.32
C GLU A 109 -2.18 8.90 -9.73
N ALA A 110 -1.08 8.48 -9.07
CA ALA A 110 -1.03 7.23 -8.31
C ALA A 110 -2.09 7.21 -7.21
N ALA A 111 -2.18 8.24 -6.37
CA ALA A 111 -3.20 8.33 -5.32
C ALA A 111 -4.62 8.27 -5.87
N ARG A 112 -4.86 8.95 -7.01
CA ARG A 112 -6.17 8.96 -7.68
C ARG A 112 -6.58 7.57 -8.14
N LEU A 113 -5.66 6.82 -8.73
CA LEU A 113 -5.90 5.45 -9.22
C LEU A 113 -6.04 4.45 -8.07
N TYR A 114 -5.15 4.51 -7.06
CA TYR A 114 -5.28 3.69 -5.85
C TYR A 114 -6.61 3.95 -5.14
N ARG A 115 -7.07 5.21 -5.04
CA ARG A 115 -8.38 5.53 -4.45
C ARG A 115 -9.52 4.83 -5.17
N ARG A 116 -9.55 4.89 -6.51
CA ARG A 116 -10.59 4.20 -7.29
C ARG A 116 -10.57 2.68 -7.08
N ALA A 117 -9.39 2.06 -7.12
CA ALA A 117 -9.26 0.63 -6.89
C ALA A 117 -9.61 0.22 -5.44
N ALA A 118 -9.23 1.05 -4.46
CA ALA A 118 -9.50 0.83 -3.05
C ALA A 118 -11.00 0.94 -2.72
N GLU A 119 -11.69 1.91 -3.33
CA GLU A 119 -13.15 2.06 -3.27
C GLU A 119 -13.87 0.88 -3.94
N ALA A 120 -13.29 0.29 -4.99
CA ALA A 120 -13.76 -0.95 -5.61
C ALA A 120 -13.42 -2.23 -4.81
N GLY A 121 -12.79 -2.09 -3.64
CA GLY A 121 -12.52 -3.21 -2.73
C GLY A 121 -11.14 -3.86 -2.88
N ASN A 122 -10.25 -3.37 -3.75
CA ASN A 122 -8.92 -3.98 -3.92
C ASN A 122 -8.05 -3.77 -2.67
N ALA A 123 -7.71 -4.85 -1.96
CA ALA A 123 -6.95 -4.81 -0.71
C ALA A 123 -5.56 -4.17 -0.86
N ARG A 124 -4.83 -4.50 -1.94
CA ARG A 124 -3.51 -3.92 -2.22
C ARG A 124 -3.61 -2.41 -2.42
N ALA A 125 -4.62 -1.93 -3.15
CA ALA A 125 -4.85 -0.50 -3.32
C ALA A 125 -5.28 0.18 -2.02
N GLN A 126 -6.06 -0.47 -1.16
CA GLN A 126 -6.42 0.05 0.16
C GLN A 126 -5.17 0.24 1.02
N TYR A 127 -4.28 -0.75 1.06
CA TYR A 127 -2.99 -0.67 1.73
C TYR A 127 -2.11 0.45 1.15
N SER A 128 -1.93 0.50 -0.17
CA SER A 128 -1.09 1.53 -0.80
C SER A 128 -1.64 2.94 -0.59
N LEU A 129 -2.96 3.14 -0.67
CA LEU A 129 -3.59 4.42 -0.41
C LEU A 129 -3.44 4.84 1.06
N ALA A 130 -3.58 3.90 2.00
CA ALA A 130 -3.33 4.15 3.40
C ALA A 130 -1.90 4.64 3.63
N LEU A 131 -0.92 4.01 2.98
CA LEU A 131 0.48 4.41 3.06
C LEU A 131 0.70 5.81 2.45
N MET A 132 0.04 6.15 1.35
CA MET A 132 0.08 7.50 0.77
C MET A 132 -0.48 8.56 1.72
N TYR A 133 -1.59 8.27 2.41
CA TYR A 133 -2.14 9.15 3.45
C TYR A 133 -1.22 9.27 4.67
N HIS A 134 -0.58 8.19 5.09
CA HIS A 134 0.39 8.19 6.19
C HIS A 134 1.60 9.08 5.83
N LEU A 135 2.14 8.93 4.62
CA LEU A 135 3.33 9.66 4.19
C LEU A 135 3.04 11.08 3.66
N GLY A 136 1.79 11.37 3.29
CA GLY A 136 1.44 12.62 2.60
C GLY A 136 1.94 12.68 1.15
N GLN A 137 2.02 11.53 0.48
CA GLN A 137 2.49 11.44 -0.90
C GLN A 137 1.30 11.49 -1.85
N GLY A 138 1.23 12.50 -2.72
CA GLY A 138 0.12 12.65 -3.68
C GLY A 138 -1.24 12.99 -3.07
N VAL A 139 -1.34 12.97 -1.74
CA VAL A 139 -2.49 13.38 -0.92
C VAL A 139 -1.98 14.14 0.30
N GLU A 140 -2.83 14.96 0.89
CA GLU A 140 -2.55 15.55 2.20
C GLU A 140 -2.39 14.44 3.24
N LYS A 141 -1.41 14.61 4.14
CA LYS A 141 -1.14 13.66 5.20
C LYS A 141 -2.34 13.56 6.15
N ASP A 142 -2.88 12.36 6.34
CA ASP A 142 -4.02 12.09 7.23
C ASP A 142 -3.86 10.70 7.87
N PHE A 143 -3.38 10.67 9.11
CA PHE A 143 -3.17 9.42 9.85
C PHE A 143 -4.47 8.69 10.16
N ALA A 144 -5.53 9.41 10.53
CA ALA A 144 -6.83 8.80 10.76
C ALA A 144 -7.39 8.21 9.46
N GLY A 145 -7.18 8.89 8.33
CA GLY A 145 -7.45 8.38 6.99
C GLY A 145 -6.67 7.12 6.64
N ALA A 146 -5.38 7.10 6.93
CA ALA A 146 -4.53 5.93 6.74
C ALA A 146 -5.07 4.72 7.52
N ILE A 147 -5.38 4.87 8.81
CA ILE A 147 -5.93 3.79 9.65
C ILE A 147 -7.24 3.25 9.07
N ARG A 148 -8.16 4.12 8.64
CA ARG A 148 -9.43 3.66 8.01
C ARG A 148 -9.18 2.79 6.78
N TRP A 149 -8.17 3.11 5.97
CA TRP A 149 -7.84 2.33 4.78
C TRP A 149 -7.05 1.05 5.11
N TYR A 150 -6.11 1.11 6.06
CA TYR A 150 -5.44 -0.09 6.55
C TYR A 150 -6.43 -1.08 7.17
N GLU A 151 -7.41 -0.61 7.94
CA GLU A 151 -8.41 -1.49 8.56
C GLU A 151 -9.24 -2.21 7.48
N ARG A 152 -9.55 -1.54 6.37
CA ARG A 152 -10.23 -2.18 5.23
C ARG A 152 -9.37 -3.26 4.56
N ALA A 153 -8.07 -3.01 4.40
CA ALA A 153 -7.14 -4.02 3.88
C ALA A 153 -6.96 -5.19 4.86
N ALA A 154 -6.87 -4.90 6.16
CA ALA A 154 -6.75 -5.90 7.22
C ALA A 154 -7.97 -6.83 7.30
N ARG A 155 -9.20 -6.32 7.09
CA ARG A 155 -10.41 -7.17 6.97
C ARG A 155 -10.32 -8.18 5.83
N GLN A 156 -9.48 -7.92 4.82
CA GLN A 156 -9.22 -8.82 3.70
C GLN A 156 -7.98 -9.70 3.93
N GLY A 157 -7.42 -9.68 5.14
CA GLY A 157 -6.26 -10.48 5.53
C GLY A 157 -4.91 -9.86 5.20
N ASP A 158 -4.84 -8.58 4.82
CA ASP A 158 -3.57 -7.92 4.54
C ASP A 158 -2.74 -7.74 5.83
N ALA A 159 -1.72 -8.58 5.98
CA ALA A 159 -0.86 -8.61 7.16
C ALA A 159 0.05 -7.37 7.28
N ASN A 160 0.39 -6.72 6.15
CA ASN A 160 1.19 -5.51 6.16
C ASN A 160 0.38 -4.30 6.65
N ALA A 161 -0.89 -4.23 6.28
CA ALA A 161 -1.83 -3.25 6.81
C ALA A 161 -2.00 -3.39 8.33
N MET A 162 -2.15 -4.63 8.81
CA MET A 162 -2.21 -4.94 10.25
C MET A 162 -0.93 -4.50 10.98
N ASN A 163 0.25 -4.81 10.43
CA ASN A 163 1.54 -4.40 10.99
C ASN A 163 1.68 -2.87 11.06
N ASN A 164 1.30 -2.15 10.00
CA ASN A 164 1.39 -0.70 9.98
C ASN A 164 0.41 -0.05 10.97
N MET A 165 -0.81 -0.60 11.12
CA MET A 165 -1.74 -0.15 12.17
C MET A 165 -1.19 -0.40 13.57
N ALA A 166 -0.60 -1.57 13.81
CA ALA A 166 0.02 -1.89 15.09
C ALA A 166 1.09 -0.87 15.48
N PHE A 167 1.91 -0.47 14.51
CA PHE A 167 2.90 0.58 14.70
C PHE A 167 2.23 1.92 15.08
N MET A 168 1.21 2.35 14.33
CA MET A 168 0.48 3.60 14.61
C MET A 168 -0.15 3.62 16.01
N TYR A 169 -0.69 2.49 16.50
CA TYR A 169 -1.13 2.36 17.89
C TYR A 169 0.03 2.44 18.89
N GLY A 170 1.18 1.84 18.58
CA GLY A 170 2.35 1.84 19.46
C GLY A 170 2.92 3.24 19.70
N ILE A 171 2.81 4.13 18.71
CA ILE A 171 3.32 5.51 18.79
C ILE A 171 2.24 6.59 18.94
N GLY A 172 0.95 6.22 18.90
CA GLY A 172 -0.16 7.17 19.02
C GLY A 172 -0.35 8.09 17.82
N GLU A 173 -0.06 7.60 16.61
CA GLU A 173 -0.14 8.40 15.39
C GLU A 173 -1.51 8.25 14.74
N GLY A 174 -2.35 9.28 14.83
CA GLY A 174 -3.73 9.25 14.31
C GLY A 174 -4.73 8.45 15.16
N VAL A 175 -4.26 7.79 16.22
CA VAL A 175 -5.03 7.08 17.25
C VAL A 175 -4.41 7.32 18.61
N GLU A 176 -5.16 7.05 19.68
CA GLU A 176 -4.59 7.03 21.02
C GLU A 176 -3.52 5.93 21.14
N GLN A 177 -2.40 6.27 21.76
CA GLN A 177 -1.31 5.33 21.95
C GLN A 177 -1.75 4.15 22.84
N SER A 178 -1.51 2.92 22.40
CA SER A 178 -1.88 1.72 23.15
C SER A 178 -0.95 0.55 22.83
N ASN A 179 -0.16 0.13 23.81
CA ASN A 179 0.71 -1.05 23.70
C ASN A 179 -0.10 -2.35 23.61
N VAL A 180 -1.30 -2.38 24.19
CA VAL A 180 -2.23 -3.52 24.10
C VAL A 180 -2.75 -3.68 22.67
N GLU A 181 -3.21 -2.60 22.03
CA GLU A 181 -3.64 -2.62 20.63
C GLU A 181 -2.47 -2.94 19.71
N ALA A 182 -1.31 -2.29 19.91
CA ALA A 182 -0.11 -2.54 19.13
C ALA A 182 0.27 -4.03 19.16
N TYR A 183 0.38 -4.63 20.35
CA TYR A 183 0.68 -6.05 20.47
C TYR A 183 -0.37 -6.93 19.78
N ALA A 184 -1.66 -6.65 20.00
CA ALA A 184 -2.74 -7.46 19.44
C ALA A 184 -2.73 -7.44 17.90
N TRP A 185 -2.56 -6.27 17.30
CA TRP A 185 -2.44 -6.12 15.84
C TRP A 185 -1.15 -6.74 15.29
N PHE A 186 0.01 -6.59 15.96
CA PHE A 186 1.25 -7.26 15.55
C PHE A 186 1.10 -8.79 15.63
N ALA A 187 0.47 -9.30 16.69
CA ALA A 187 0.21 -10.74 16.84
C ALA A 187 -0.71 -11.26 15.73
N LEU A 188 -1.74 -10.49 15.35
CA LEU A 188 -2.61 -10.84 14.24
C LEU A 188 -1.85 -10.86 12.92
N ALA A 189 -1.10 -9.81 12.60
CA ALA A 189 -0.25 -9.75 11.41
C ALA A 189 0.75 -10.93 11.34
N ALA A 190 1.39 -11.25 12.46
CA ALA A 190 2.31 -12.39 12.58
C ALA A 190 1.62 -13.73 12.32
N SER A 191 0.40 -13.92 12.82
CA SER A 191 -0.40 -15.14 12.54
C SER A 191 -0.71 -15.32 11.05
N ARG A 192 -0.65 -14.23 10.27
CA ARG A 192 -0.84 -14.18 8.81
C ARG A 192 0.47 -14.13 8.02
N GLY A 193 1.59 -14.46 8.66
CA GLY A 193 2.88 -14.66 8.00
C GLY A 193 3.73 -13.40 7.85
N ASN A 194 3.36 -12.26 8.43
CA ASN A 194 4.24 -11.10 8.47
C ASN A 194 5.34 -11.31 9.52
N ALA A 195 6.59 -11.50 9.06
CA ALA A 195 7.74 -11.77 9.91
C ALA A 195 8.17 -10.55 10.75
N ASP A 196 8.11 -9.35 10.17
CA ASP A 196 8.44 -8.10 10.87
C ASP A 196 7.47 -7.88 12.03
N ALA A 197 6.19 -8.19 11.84
CA ALA A 197 5.19 -8.13 12.88
C ALA A 197 5.44 -9.13 14.00
N ALA A 198 5.98 -10.32 13.70
CA ALA A 198 6.37 -11.27 14.74
C ALA A 198 7.49 -10.69 15.62
N GLN A 199 8.50 -10.06 15.00
CA GLN A 199 9.56 -9.37 15.73
C GLN A 199 9.03 -8.20 16.53
N ASN A 200 8.20 -7.34 15.93
CA ASN A 200 7.61 -6.17 16.58
C ASN A 200 6.67 -6.55 17.73
N ARG A 201 5.90 -7.65 17.59
CA ARG A 201 5.10 -8.23 18.68
C ARG A 201 5.98 -8.59 19.87
N ASP A 202 7.10 -9.25 19.62
CA ASP A 202 7.99 -9.74 20.69
C ASP A 202 8.71 -8.60 21.41
N VAL A 203 9.02 -7.51 20.70
CA VAL A 203 9.49 -6.25 21.29
C VAL A 203 8.38 -5.62 22.14
N ALA A 204 7.19 -5.44 21.57
CA ALA A 204 6.05 -4.87 22.29
C ALA A 204 5.69 -5.67 23.55
N ALA A 205 5.86 -7.00 23.52
CA ALA A 205 5.61 -7.89 24.65
C ALA A 205 6.44 -7.57 25.89
N GLN A 206 7.66 -7.04 25.72
CA GLN A 206 8.59 -6.71 26.80
C GLN A 206 8.12 -5.52 27.62
N GLU A 207 7.34 -4.63 27.00
CA GLU A 207 6.80 -3.42 27.60
C GLU A 207 5.45 -3.67 28.32
N LEU A 208 4.85 -4.85 28.15
CA LEU A 208 3.53 -5.16 28.73
C LEU A 208 3.62 -5.74 30.14
N THR A 209 2.84 -5.18 31.05
CA THR A 209 2.56 -5.77 32.35
C THR A 209 1.84 -7.13 32.22
N PRO A 210 1.82 -7.98 33.27
CA PRO A 210 1.07 -9.23 33.25
C PRO A 210 -0.43 -9.06 32.96
N GLU A 211 -1.03 -7.94 33.39
CA GLU A 211 -2.45 -7.62 33.10
C GLU A 211 -2.63 -7.21 31.64
N GLU A 212 -1.82 -6.29 31.13
CA GLU A 212 -1.90 -5.88 29.73
C GLU A 212 -1.64 -7.06 28.77
N ARG A 213 -0.77 -8.01 29.14
CA ARG A 213 -0.59 -9.25 28.37
C ARG A 213 -1.85 -10.11 28.31
N ARG A 214 -2.69 -10.12 29.36
CA ARG A 214 -3.99 -10.80 29.31
C ARG A 214 -4.94 -10.06 28.37
N GLN A 215 -5.06 -8.75 28.55
CA GLN A 215 -5.89 -7.89 27.71
C GLN A 215 -5.50 -7.99 26.23
N ALA A 216 -4.21 -8.04 25.92
CA ALA A 216 -3.74 -8.12 24.54
C ALA A 216 -4.08 -9.47 23.87
N ARG A 217 -4.09 -10.58 24.62
CA ARG A 217 -4.55 -11.88 24.11
C ARG A 217 -6.05 -11.92 23.88
N GLU A 218 -6.82 -11.33 24.78
CA GLU A 218 -8.27 -11.18 24.60
C GLU A 218 -8.57 -10.29 23.40
N ARG A 219 -7.84 -9.18 23.26
CA ARG A 219 -7.98 -8.25 22.14
C ARG A 219 -7.62 -8.89 20.80
N PHE A 220 -6.56 -9.69 20.74
CA PHE A 220 -6.23 -10.50 19.56
C PHE A 220 -7.43 -11.37 19.13
N THR A 221 -8.04 -12.08 20.08
CA THR A 221 -9.21 -12.95 19.80
C THR A 221 -10.40 -12.12 19.32
N GLN A 222 -10.63 -10.95 19.91
CA GLN A 222 -11.68 -10.03 19.46
C GLN A 222 -11.43 -9.49 18.06
N LEU A 223 -10.17 -9.22 17.69
CA LEU A 223 -9.79 -8.77 16.34
C LEU A 223 -10.08 -9.85 15.30
N GLU A 224 -9.76 -11.11 15.57
CA GLU A 224 -10.11 -12.22 14.67
C GLU A 224 -11.62 -12.28 14.41
N GLN A 225 -12.42 -12.17 15.47
CA GLN A 225 -13.88 -12.14 15.35
C GLN A 225 -14.39 -10.89 14.61
N GLN A 226 -13.86 -9.70 14.92
CA GLN A 226 -14.26 -8.42 14.33
C GLN A 226 -13.96 -8.36 12.82
N LEU A 227 -12.88 -9.02 12.39
CA LEU A 227 -12.45 -9.02 11.01
C LEU A 227 -12.98 -10.22 10.21
N GLY A 228 -13.61 -11.21 10.89
CA GLY A 228 -14.12 -12.42 10.25
C GLY A 228 -13.01 -13.33 9.74
N LEU A 229 -11.92 -13.41 10.50
CA LEU A 229 -10.64 -13.97 10.11
C LEU A 229 -10.28 -15.27 10.83
#